data_AF-A0A967HKP0-F1
#
_entry.id   AF-A0A967HKP0-F1
#
_cell.length_a   1.000
_cell.length_b   1.000
_cell.length_c   1.000
_cell.angle_alpha   90.00
_cell.angle_beta   90.00
_cell.angle_gamma   90.00
#
_symmetry.space_group_name_H-M   'P 1'
#
loop_
_entity.id
_entity.type
_entity.pdbx_description
1 polymer ?
#
loop_
_entity_poly.entity_id
_entity_poly.type
_entity_poly.pdbx_seq_one_letter_code
_entity_poly.pdbx_strand_id
1 'polypeptide(L)' 'YLETTAGMVNSWYHAGNPARNPELSVLADDPALRRARLVLTRGVAIVLRNGLELLGLAAPQRME' A
#
# COMPACT_ATOMS: atom_id res chain seq x y z
N TYR A 1 -13.74 -5.37 -6.73
CA TYR A 1 -12.57 -4.58 -7.18
C TYR A 1 -11.79 -4.04 -5.99
N LEU A 2 -12.35 -3.11 -5.19
CA LEU A 2 -11.60 -2.50 -4.07
C LEU A 2 -11.12 -3.49 -3.03
N GLU A 3 -11.96 -4.48 -2.66
CA GLU A 3 -11.56 -5.58 -1.79
C GLU A 3 -10.36 -6.35 -2.35
N THR A 4 -10.40 -6.74 -3.62
CA THR A 4 -9.29 -7.43 -4.29
C THR A 4 -8.02 -6.59 -4.30
N THR A 5 -8.11 -5.31 -4.66
CA THR A 5 -6.98 -4.38 -4.64
C THR A 5 -6.40 -4.22 -3.23
N ALA A 6 -7.26 -4.09 -2.22
CA ALA A 6 -6.87 -4.03 -0.82
C ALA A 6 -6.17 -5.32 -0.36
N GLY A 7 -6.67 -6.49 -0.75
CA GLY A 7 -6.04 -7.78 -0.47
C GLY A 7 -4.66 -7.94 -1.11
N MET A 8 -4.51 -7.48 -2.35
CA MET A 8 -3.22 -7.49 -3.07
C MET A 8 -2.19 -6.59 -2.39
N VAL A 9 -2.55 -5.34 -2.04
CA VAL A 9 -1.62 -4.43 -1.38
C VAL A 9 -1.28 -4.89 0.04
N ASN A 10 -2.25 -5.48 0.77
CA ASN A 10 -2.03 -6.02 2.10
C ASN A 10 -1.03 -7.19 2.07
N SER A 11 -1.22 -8.12 1.13
CA SER A 11 -0.29 -9.25 0.91
C SER A 11 1.11 -8.76 0.55
N TRP A 12 1.21 -7.79 -0.35
CA TRP A 12 2.48 -7.18 -0.75
C TRP A 12 3.20 -6.48 0.43
N TYR A 13 2.47 -5.70 1.22
CA TYR A 13 3.02 -5.02 2.40
C TYR A 13 3.53 -6.03 3.44
N HIS A 14 2.76 -7.08 3.74
CA HIS A 14 3.15 -8.11 4.70
C HIS A 14 4.32 -8.99 4.22
N ALA A 15 4.53 -9.14 2.91
CA ALA A 15 5.70 -9.83 2.39
C ALA A 15 7.01 -9.12 2.78
N GLY A 16 6.98 -7.79 2.91
CA GLY A 16 8.08 -6.94 3.37
C GLY A 16 8.26 -6.84 4.89
N ASN A 17 7.53 -7.62 5.68
CA ASN A 17 7.71 -7.64 7.14
C ASN A 17 9.18 -8.00 7.47
N PRO A 18 9.87 -7.24 8.35
CA PRO A 18 11.25 -7.53 8.74
C PRO A 18 11.48 -8.95 9.26
N ALA A 19 10.49 -9.55 9.93
CA ALA A 19 10.55 -10.92 10.41
C ALA A 19 10.40 -11.98 9.30
N ARG A 20 10.05 -11.58 8.07
CA ARG A 20 9.75 -12.47 6.94
C ARG A 20 10.71 -12.28 5.78
N ASN A 21 10.75 -11.10 5.18
CA ASN A 21 11.72 -10.74 4.15
C ASN A 21 11.92 -9.21 4.08
N PRO A 22 12.96 -8.67 4.74
CA PRO A 22 13.21 -7.23 4.76
C PRO A 22 13.55 -6.64 3.39
N GLU A 23 14.05 -7.42 2.42
CA GLU A 23 14.34 -6.94 1.06
C GLU A 23 13.06 -6.54 0.28
N LEU A 24 11.90 -7.02 0.73
CA LEU A 24 10.60 -6.67 0.18
C LEU A 24 9.97 -5.43 0.85
N SER A 25 10.61 -4.86 1.88
CA SER A 25 10.12 -3.67 2.59
C SER A 25 9.94 -2.46 1.66
N VAL A 26 8.88 -1.69 1.86
CA VAL A 26 8.67 -0.42 1.14
C VAL A 26 9.85 0.54 1.35
N LEU A 27 10.38 0.56 2.58
CA LEU A 27 11.54 1.38 2.97
C LEU A 27 12.84 0.60 2.73
N ALA A 28 13.07 0.20 1.48
CA ALA A 28 14.31 -0.48 1.06
C ALA A 28 15.53 0.45 1.13
N ASP A 29 16.71 -0.16 1.25
CA ASP A 29 18.00 0.56 1.27
C ASP A 29 18.33 1.17 -0.09
N ASP A 30 18.11 0.42 -1.19
CA ASP A 30 18.30 0.93 -2.55
C ASP A 30 17.36 2.13 -2.80
N PRO A 31 17.92 3.35 -3.04
CA PRO A 31 17.11 4.54 -3.28
C PRO A 31 16.20 4.45 -4.50
N ALA A 32 16.60 3.72 -5.55
CA ALA A 32 15.79 3.59 -6.76
C ALA A 32 14.55 2.72 -6.50
N LEU A 33 14.76 1.54 -5.92
CA LEU A 33 13.68 0.64 -5.51
C LEU A 33 12.74 1.30 -4.49
N ARG A 34 13.28 1.99 -3.48
CA ARG A 34 12.47 2.73 -2.49
C ARG A 34 11.56 3.75 -3.15
N ARG A 35 12.08 4.56 -4.08
CA ARG A 35 11.27 5.54 -4.81
C ARG A 35 10.13 4.87 -5.60
N ALA A 36 10.42 3.78 -6.30
CA ALA A 36 9.41 3.03 -7.05
C ALA A 36 8.30 2.49 -6.12
N ARG A 37 8.67 1.91 -4.98
CA ARG A 37 7.71 1.40 -3.98
C ARG A 37 6.88 2.52 -3.35
N LEU A 38 7.46 3.68 -3.04
CA LEU A 38 6.72 4.84 -2.54
C LEU A 38 5.69 5.37 -3.54
N VAL A 39 6.04 5.43 -4.84
CA VAL A 39 5.09 5.80 -5.90
C VAL A 39 3.95 4.80 -5.98
N LEU A 40 4.24 3.49 -5.91
CA LEU A 40 3.21 2.45 -5.87
C LEU A 40 2.28 2.62 -4.67
N THR A 41 2.83 2.79 -3.45
CA THR A 41 2.04 3.01 -2.23
C THR A 41 1.13 4.22 -2.37
N ARG A 42 1.64 5.34 -2.91
CA ARG A 42 0.83 6.54 -3.15
C ARG A 42 -0.27 6.30 -4.18
N GLY A 43 0.04 5.61 -5.27
CA GLY A 43 -0.92 5.26 -6.31
C GLY A 43 -2.07 4.41 -5.79
N VAL A 44 -1.76 3.34 -5.05
CA VAL A 44 -2.78 2.48 -4.43
C VAL A 44 -3.63 3.26 -3.42
N ALA A 45 -3.02 4.12 -2.59
CA ALA A 45 -3.76 4.94 -1.64
C ALA A 45 -4.75 5.90 -2.32
N ILE A 46 -4.40 6.44 -3.50
CA ILE A 46 -5.31 7.27 -4.31
C ILE A 46 -6.47 6.43 -4.86
N VAL A 47 -6.18 5.26 -5.43
CA VAL A 47 -7.22 4.36 -5.98
C VAL A 47 -8.20 3.92 -4.90
N LEU A 48 -7.71 3.50 -3.73
CA LEU A 48 -8.56 3.07 -2.63
C LEU A 48 -9.40 4.23 -2.07
N ARG A 49 -8.81 5.42 -1.88
CA ARG A 49 -9.55 6.61 -1.45
C ARG A 49 -10.68 6.93 -2.43
N ASN A 50 -10.36 7.08 -3.71
CA ASN A 50 -11.35 7.43 -4.72
C ASN A 50 -12.46 6.36 -4.80
N GLY A 51 -12.09 5.09 -4.69
CA GLY A 51 -13.04 3.99 -4.67
C GLY A 51 -13.99 4.04 -3.47
N LEU A 52 -13.46 4.28 -2.28
CA LEU A 52 -14.27 4.42 -1.06
C LEU A 52 -15.19 5.64 -1.14
N GLU A 53 -14.69 6.77 -1.63
CA GLU A 53 -15.49 7.99 -1.85
C GLU A 53 -16.67 7.74 -2.80
N LEU A 54 -16.47 6.99 -3.89
CA LEU A 54 -17.55 6.61 -4.82
C LEU A 54 -18.62 5.73 -4.16
N LEU A 55 -18.28 4.99 -3.10
CA LEU A 55 -19.20 4.18 -2.31
C LEU A 55 -19.85 4.96 -1.15
N GLY A 56 -19.58 6.26 -1.01
CA GLY A 56 -20.06 7.08 0.09
C GLY A 56 -19.35 6.79 1.43
N LEU A 57 -18.16 6.20 1.39
CA LEU A 57 -17.35 5.87 2.56
C LEU A 57 -16.18 6.85 2.72
N ALA A 58 -15.85 7.16 3.98
CA ALA A 58 -14.64 7.90 4.29
C ALA A 58 -13.39 7.01 4.17
N ALA A 59 -12.28 7.58 3.70
CA ALA A 59 -10.97 6.93 3.65
C ALA A 59 -10.00 7.64 4.63
N PRO A 60 -10.01 7.27 5.92
CA PRO A 60 -9.22 7.97 6.93
C PRO A 60 -7.71 7.78 6.71
N GLN A 61 -6.93 8.82 6.99
CA GLN A 61 -5.46 8.78 6.88
C GLN A 61 -4.80 8.01 8.04
N ARG A 62 -5.51 7.84 9.16
CA ARG A 62 -5.10 7.06 10.33
C ARG A 62 -6.31 6.33 10.88
N MET A 63 -6.11 5.05 11.22
CA MET A 63 -7.09 4.23 11.93
C MET A 63 -6.49 3.94 13.31
N GLU A 64 -7.26 4.15 14.38
CA GLU A 64 -6.89 3.82 15.76
C GLU A 64 -7.47 2.48 16.18
#